data_AF-A0A3D5TAU4-F1
#
_entry.id   AF-A0A3D5TAU4-F1
#
_cell.length_a   1.000
_cell.length_b   1.000
_cell.length_c   1.000
_cell.angle_alpha   90.00
_cell.angle_beta   90.00
_cell.angle_gamma   90.00
#
_symmetry.space_group_name_H-M   'P 1'
#
loop_
_entity.id
_entity.type
_entity.pdbx_description
1 polymer ?
#
loop_
_entity_poly.entity_id
_entity_poly.type
_entity_poly.pdbx_seq_one_letter_code
_entity_poly.pdbx_strand_id
1 'polypeptide(L)'
;MKKTIYALLICSTLAVALPSLSVTSFAAPATATEATADEAASSITARKPITKWYYKTINGKLYRRLYDTTNKKWLTDWLPC
;
A
#
# COMPACT_ATOMS: atom_id res chain seq x y z
N MET A 1 -3.73 11.98 37.19
CA MET A 1 -4.80 12.91 36.81
C MET A 1 -4.37 13.99 35.80
N LYS A 2 -3.22 13.86 35.12
CA LYS A 2 -2.75 14.84 34.11
C LYS A 2 -2.97 14.35 32.68
N LYS A 3 -2.94 13.03 32.47
CA LYS A 3 -3.07 12.37 31.17
C LYS A 3 -4.50 12.44 30.60
N THR A 4 -5.51 12.54 31.47
CA THR A 4 -6.93 12.65 31.09
C THR A 4 -7.32 14.08 30.68
N ILE A 5 -6.57 15.09 31.10
CA ILE A 5 -6.80 16.50 30.72
C ILE A 5 -6.32 16.74 29.28
N TYR A 6 -5.18 16.16 28.89
CA TYR A 6 -4.70 16.25 27.50
C TYR A 6 -5.62 15.53 26.50
N ALA A 7 -6.26 14.43 26.90
CA ALA A 7 -7.17 13.69 26.03
C ALA A 7 -8.46 14.48 25.72
N LEU A 8 -8.93 15.34 26.63
CA LEU A 8 -10.13 16.16 26.45
C LEU A 8 -9.88 17.45 25.63
N LEU A 9 -8.63 17.94 25.58
CA LEU A 9 -8.28 19.17 24.86
C LEU A 9 -8.09 18.99 23.35
N ILE A 10 -7.92 17.76 22.86
CA ILE A 10 -7.65 17.47 21.45
C ILE A 10 -8.94 17.36 20.61
N CYS A 11 -10.10 17.14 21.25
CA CYS A 11 -11.38 16.94 20.54
C CYS A 11 -12.12 18.23 20.16
N SER A 12 -11.64 19.42 20.57
CA SER A 12 -12.43 20.66 20.43
C SER A 12 -12.06 21.55 19.24
N THR A 13 -11.11 21.17 18.36
CA THR A 13 -10.65 22.04 17.26
C THR A 13 -10.98 21.56 15.85
N LEU A 14 -11.69 20.43 15.68
CA LEU A 14 -11.97 19.89 14.34
C LEU A 14 -13.23 20.46 13.66
N ALA A 15 -13.88 21.48 14.24
CA ALA A 15 -15.17 22.00 13.77
C ALA A 15 -15.08 23.32 13.00
N VAL A 16 -14.02 23.56 12.21
CA VAL A 16 -13.94 24.76 11.36
C VAL A 16 -13.47 24.41 9.95
N ALA A 17 -14.21 24.98 9.00
CA ALA A 17 -13.98 25.07 7.56
C ALA A 17 -14.48 23.91 6.69
N LEU A 18 -15.79 23.90 6.41
CA LEU A 18 -16.26 23.51 5.08
C LEU A 18 -16.58 24.79 4.29
N PRO A 19 -15.72 25.25 3.35
CA PRO A 19 -16.16 26.17 2.31
C PRO A 19 -17.04 25.39 1.33
N SER A 20 -18.28 25.86 1.18
CA SER A 20 -19.26 25.39 0.20
C SER A 20 -18.71 25.59 -1.23
N LEU A 21 -18.24 24.51 -1.84
CA LEU A 21 -17.86 24.45 -3.25
C LEU A 21 -19.14 24.35 -4.10
N SER A 22 -19.61 25.49 -4.60
CA SER A 22 -20.66 25.52 -5.64
C SER A 22 -20.06 25.06 -6.96
N VAL A 23 -20.35 23.81 -7.36
CA VAL A 23 -19.93 23.27 -8.66
C VAL A 23 -20.98 23.67 -9.70
N THR A 24 -20.66 24.63 -10.56
CA THR A 24 -21.46 24.92 -11.76
C THR A 24 -21.19 23.81 -12.78
N SER A 25 -22.10 22.85 -12.91
CA SER A 25 -22.02 21.83 -13.97
C SER A 25 -22.50 22.43 -15.29
N PHE A 26 -21.58 22.62 -16.23
CA PHE A 26 -21.91 22.84 -17.64
C PHE A 26 -21.81 21.50 -18.36
N ALA A 27 -22.95 20.90 -18.69
CA ALA A 27 -23.00 19.67 -19.47
C ALA A 27 -22.67 20.00 -20.94
N ALA A 28 -21.49 19.58 -21.40
CA ALA A 28 -21.18 19.50 -22.82
C ALA A 28 -21.74 18.18 -23.39
N PRO A 29 -22.37 18.17 -24.59
CA PRO A 29 -22.79 16.93 -25.21
C PRO A 29 -21.56 16.13 -25.66
N ALA A 30 -21.44 14.90 -25.15
CA ALA A 30 -20.42 13.96 -25.58
C ALA A 30 -20.79 13.39 -26.95
N THR A 31 -20.02 13.75 -27.97
CA THR A 31 -20.00 13.08 -29.26
C THR A 31 -19.58 11.62 -29.06
N ALA A 32 -20.30 10.72 -29.72
CA ALA A 32 -20.17 9.27 -29.57
C ALA A 32 -18.73 8.78 -29.78
N THR A 33 -18.33 7.89 -28.87
CA THR A 33 -17.10 7.10 -28.92
C THR A 33 -17.20 6.05 -30.03
N GLU A 34 -16.31 6.12 -31.01
CA GLU A 34 -15.90 4.94 -31.77
C GLU A 34 -14.72 4.30 -31.02
N ALA A 35 -15.04 3.29 -30.23
CA ALA A 35 -14.03 2.45 -29.58
C ALA A 35 -13.42 1.55 -30.67
N THR A 36 -12.30 1.98 -31.24
CA THR A 36 -11.36 1.04 -31.86
C THR A 36 -10.82 0.17 -30.73
N ALA A 37 -11.20 -1.10 -30.73
CA ALA A 37 -10.64 -2.11 -29.87
C ALA A 37 -9.19 -2.37 -30.32
N ASP A 38 -8.27 -1.51 -29.89
CA ASP A 38 -6.86 -1.85 -29.87
C ASP A 38 -6.70 -2.99 -28.86
N GLU A 39 -6.31 -4.17 -29.38
CA GLU A 39 -5.93 -5.31 -28.56
C GLU A 39 -4.99 -4.83 -27.46
N ALA A 40 -5.48 -4.92 -26.22
CA ALA A 40 -4.64 -4.86 -25.04
C ALA A 40 -3.77 -6.12 -25.02
N ALA A 41 -2.74 -6.13 -25.87
CA ALA A 41 -1.56 -6.97 -25.70
C ALA A 41 -0.94 -6.54 -24.38
N SER A 42 -1.48 -7.11 -23.30
CA SER A 42 -1.03 -6.91 -21.94
C SER A 42 0.39 -7.41 -21.90
N SER A 43 1.34 -6.49 -22.07
CA SER A 43 2.76 -6.76 -21.95
C SER A 43 2.98 -7.22 -20.51
N ILE A 44 2.94 -8.54 -20.28
CA ILE A 44 3.31 -9.16 -19.02
C ILE A 44 4.81 -8.97 -18.89
N THR A 45 5.23 -7.79 -18.47
CA THR A 45 6.60 -7.51 -18.07
C THR A 45 6.88 -8.40 -16.88
N ALA A 46 7.72 -9.42 -17.07
CA ALA A 46 8.13 -10.31 -16.01
C ALA A 46 8.72 -9.48 -14.85
N ARG A 47 7.94 -9.31 -13.78
CA ARG A 47 8.39 -8.59 -12.59
C ARG A 47 9.47 -9.41 -11.93
N LYS A 48 10.55 -8.76 -11.51
CA LYS A 48 11.60 -9.44 -10.73
C LYS A 48 10.97 -10.08 -9.49
N PRO A 49 11.36 -11.33 -9.14
CA PRO A 49 10.82 -11.99 -7.97
C PRO A 49 11.16 -11.19 -6.71
N ILE A 50 10.18 -11.01 -5.84
CA ILE A 50 10.34 -10.23 -4.62
C ILE A 50 10.83 -11.18 -3.53
N THR A 51 12.06 -10.99 -3.07
CA THR A 51 12.66 -11.78 -1.99
C THR A 51 12.70 -11.01 -0.67
N LYS A 52 12.40 -11.68 0.44
CA LYS A 52 12.45 -11.11 1.81
C LYS A 52 13.30 -11.98 2.73
N TRP A 53 14.01 -11.34 3.65
CA TRP A 53 14.75 -12.03 4.72
C TRP A 53 13.88 -12.18 5.96
N TYR A 54 13.84 -13.40 6.50
CA TYR A 54 13.22 -13.71 7.79
C TYR A 54 14.30 -14.00 8.81
N TYR A 55 14.12 -13.48 10.03
CA TYR A 55 15.09 -13.61 11.11
C TYR A 55 14.49 -14.43 12.26
N LYS A 56 15.32 -15.25 12.91
CA LYS A 56 14.93 -16.05 14.06
C LYS A 56 16.12 -16.27 14.98
N THR A 57 15.89 -16.20 16.28
CA THR A 57 16.90 -16.54 17.29
C THR A 57 16.70 -18.00 17.73
N ILE A 58 17.75 -18.81 17.66
CA ILE A 58 17.76 -20.21 18.10
C ILE A 58 18.98 -20.39 19.01
N ASN A 59 18.77 -20.79 20.26
CA ASN A 59 19.83 -20.97 21.26
C ASN A 59 20.75 -19.75 21.41
N GLY A 60 20.17 -18.54 21.43
CA GLY A 60 20.92 -17.28 21.56
C GLY A 60 21.67 -16.83 20.31
N LYS A 61 21.66 -17.62 19.22
CA LYS A 61 22.27 -17.25 17.94
C LYS A 61 21.19 -16.74 16.98
N LEU A 62 21.47 -15.64 16.29
CA LEU A 62 20.59 -15.09 15.26
C LEU A 62 20.80 -15.85 13.95
N TYR A 63 19.71 -16.24 13.32
CA TYR A 63 19.70 -16.85 12.00
C TYR A 63 18.82 -16.02 11.07
N ARG A 64 19.11 -16.11 9.78
CA ARG A 64 18.30 -15.54 8.70
C ARG A 64 18.01 -16.59 7.62
N ARG A 65 16.85 -16.49 6.99
CA ARG A 65 16.43 -17.36 5.89
C ARG A 65 15.81 -16.52 4.77
N LEU A 66 16.17 -16.81 3.52
CA LEU A 66 15.65 -16.08 2.36
C LEU A 66 14.35 -16.72 1.86
N TYR A 67 13.30 -15.90 1.72
CA TYR A 67 11.99 -16.30 1.22
C TYR A 67 11.63 -15.58 -0.07
N ASP A 68 11.24 -16.34 -1.07
CA ASP A 68 10.67 -15.82 -2.31
C ASP A 68 9.15 -15.66 -2.14
N THR A 69 8.71 -14.41 -2.08
CA THR A 69 7.28 -14.08 -1.94
C THR A 69 6.50 -14.28 -3.23
N THR A 70 7.17 -14.25 -4.39
CA THR A 70 6.57 -14.46 -5.70
C THR A 70 6.23 -15.94 -5.89
N ASN A 71 7.17 -16.83 -5.60
CA ASN A 71 6.99 -18.28 -5.75
C ASN A 71 6.56 -19.00 -4.46
N LYS A 72 6.36 -18.26 -3.37
CA LYS A 72 5.99 -18.76 -2.03
C LYS A 72 6.87 -19.91 -1.53
N LYS A 73 8.19 -19.80 -1.73
CA LYS A 73 9.16 -20.85 -1.41
C LYS A 73 10.37 -20.32 -0.66
N TRP A 74 10.95 -21.16 0.17
CA TRP A 74 12.24 -20.88 0.81
C TRP A 74 13.37 -21.10 -0.20
N LEU A 75 14.25 -20.11 -0.35
CA LEU A 75 15.39 -20.18 -1.27
C LEU A 75 16.65 -20.72 -0.61
N THR A 76 16.77 -20.53 0.70
CA THR A 76 17.90 -21.01 1.50
C THR A 76 17.38 -21.67 2.77
N ASP A 77 18.23 -22.41 3.48
CA ASP A 77 17.99 -22.78 4.88
C ASP A 77 18.37 -21.65 5.84
N TRP A 78 18.20 -21.90 7.14
CA TRP A 78 18.59 -20.97 8.18
C TRP A 78 20.11 -20.81 8.19
N LEU A 79 20.57 -19.64 7.77
CA LEU A 79 21.97 -19.24 7.79
C LEU A 79 22.24 -18.48 9.09
N PRO A 80 23.33 -18.78 9.81
CA PRO A 80 23.75 -17.96 10.95
C PRO A 80 24.08 -16.53 10.48
N CYS A 81 23.70 -15.54 11.27
CA CYS A 81 24.11 -14.15 11.09
C CYS A 81 25.53 -13.90 11.58
#